data_AF-A0A2D5Q979-F1
#
_entry.id   AF-A0A2D5Q979-F1
#
_cell.length_a   1.000
_cell.length_b   1.000
_cell.length_c   1.000
_cell.angle_alpha   90.00
_cell.angle_beta   90.00
_cell.angle_gamma   90.00
#
_symmetry.space_group_name_H-M   'P 1'
#
loop_
_entity.id
_entity.type
_entity.pdbx_description
1 polymer ?
#
loop_
_entity_poly.entity_id
_entity_poly.type
_entity_poly.pdbx_seq_one_letter_code
_entity_poly.pdbx_strand_id
1 'polypeptide(L)'
;MRGPTDAAEERRAYAQRSSLTALARQLGRDEASWLNTALEPLPETFRISLHRSDRAWTVEQVKSLGAVELSWMGNETAFVMPFARGRAPEGRAQRMMALLHETGRITRQEAASMLPVRLLTANSDALALDMCAAPGSKTTQLGERLHPEGVVVANEPVSGRLNMLVSNRSRLGLANIVVTQHDGRHFGRLPPPGFDAIIADVPCTGTATTRKNRDVWWDWTPKESRKMFKMQVDITVRGASLLVPGGHLVYSTCSMDPVENEAVVAEVLRRCPYLELVPMTLDGIELHPGLTAWPVLNEEGEAVPLPETNDLPFFQPEHLAPSDRLALGVGDEDQEAAVESQLPHCLRLWHDDNNTGGFFVAQFRYTSDGEETVANAYRSRRATRHDSDWTPTVKAPPKPTSNSVVRAEAEVVHLVESMYGVDLSASSLWQRGKRLNVAPPMVYERLFKPPSPTNKGDEWGGDSFHPVRVVHAGLPAFTLKKNSWRSRQEALYVYGNQFESNVATVTPEVFVRLLRGWAPLLEEFTDETHLDNLPAGAFLLRSSLPWGTETISVWVGARITLMIDVNEQNILRYKLDLPWRDEEE
;
A
#
# COMPACT_ATOMS: atom_id res chain seq x y z
N MET A 1 26.73 4.19 -11.08
CA MET A 1 27.48 2.97 -11.47
C MET A 1 28.61 2.79 -10.47
N ARG A 2 28.57 1.76 -9.62
CA ARG A 2 29.72 1.32 -8.81
C ARG A 2 30.10 -0.10 -9.26
N GLY A 3 31.32 -0.26 -9.79
CA GLY A 3 31.90 -1.51 -10.34
C GLY A 3 32.00 -1.52 -11.89
N PRO A 4 33.16 -1.86 -12.49
CA PRO A 4 33.40 -1.74 -13.93
C PRO A 4 32.73 -2.91 -14.65
N THR A 5 32.03 -2.61 -15.75
CA THR A 5 31.37 -3.53 -16.66
C THR A 5 30.04 -4.17 -16.20
N ASP A 6 29.05 -4.11 -17.09
CA ASP A 6 27.81 -4.90 -17.02
C ASP A 6 28.04 -6.36 -17.51
N ALA A 7 29.29 -6.78 -17.70
CA ALA A 7 29.62 -8.12 -18.18
C ALA A 7 29.09 -9.16 -17.19
N ALA A 8 28.34 -10.14 -17.71
CA ALA A 8 27.68 -11.14 -16.88
C ALA A 8 28.67 -11.97 -16.05
N GLU A 9 29.85 -12.28 -16.62
CA GLU A 9 30.89 -13.08 -15.96
C GLU A 9 31.51 -12.37 -14.76
N GLU A 10 31.90 -11.09 -14.90
CA GLU A 10 32.47 -10.31 -13.80
C GLU A 10 31.47 -10.15 -12.65
N ARG A 11 30.19 -9.91 -12.98
CA ARG A 11 29.11 -9.84 -11.99
C ARG A 11 28.95 -11.15 -11.24
N ARG A 12 28.97 -12.28 -11.95
CA ARG A 12 28.86 -13.61 -11.33
C ARG A 12 30.05 -13.90 -10.42
N ALA A 13 31.27 -13.62 -10.86
CA ALA A 13 32.49 -13.81 -10.07
C ALA A 13 32.55 -12.92 -8.83
N TYR A 14 31.95 -11.72 -8.87
CA TYR A 14 31.78 -10.89 -7.69
C TYR A 14 30.74 -11.46 -6.74
N ALA A 15 29.54 -11.76 -7.24
CA ALA A 15 28.44 -12.32 -6.45
C ALA A 15 28.87 -13.58 -5.70
N GLN A 16 29.59 -14.51 -6.34
CA GLN A 16 30.13 -15.73 -5.72
C GLN A 16 30.95 -15.49 -4.45
N ARG A 17 31.68 -14.37 -4.39
CA ARG A 17 32.55 -14.02 -3.25
C ARG A 17 31.89 -13.09 -2.24
N SER A 18 30.64 -12.68 -2.48
CA SER A 18 29.93 -11.78 -1.58
C SER A 18 29.51 -12.48 -0.29
N SER A 19 29.43 -11.70 0.79
CA SER A 19 28.82 -12.10 2.06
C SER A 19 27.39 -12.59 1.86
N LEU A 20 26.65 -12.04 0.90
CA LEU A 20 25.27 -12.43 0.60
C LEU A 20 25.17 -13.87 0.08
N THR A 21 26.10 -14.29 -0.77
CA THR A 21 26.19 -15.69 -1.20
C THR A 21 26.59 -16.60 -0.03
N ALA A 22 27.49 -16.13 0.84
CA ALA A 22 27.82 -16.86 2.06
C ALA A 22 26.59 -17.03 2.96
N LEU A 23 25.77 -15.99 3.15
CA LEU A 23 24.48 -16.07 3.86
C LEU A 23 23.58 -17.13 3.22
N ALA A 24 23.37 -17.10 1.90
CA ALA A 24 22.54 -18.10 1.22
C ALA A 24 23.04 -19.53 1.47
N ARG A 25 24.36 -19.74 1.44
CA ARG A 25 25.00 -21.04 1.73
C ARG A 25 24.77 -21.48 3.18
N GLN A 26 24.91 -20.56 4.14
CA GLN A 26 24.65 -20.81 5.56
C GLN A 26 23.18 -21.14 5.84
N LEU A 27 22.27 -20.64 5.01
CA LEU A 27 20.84 -20.97 5.03
C LEU A 27 20.52 -22.26 4.25
N GLY A 28 21.54 -23.03 3.86
CA GLY A 28 21.38 -24.33 3.21
C GLY A 28 20.99 -24.27 1.73
N ARG A 29 21.13 -23.11 1.08
CA ARG A 29 20.87 -23.01 -0.37
C ARG A 29 22.08 -23.48 -1.16
N ASP A 30 21.82 -24.23 -2.24
CA ASP A 30 22.85 -24.54 -3.22
C ASP A 30 23.30 -23.26 -3.93
N GLU A 31 24.58 -22.93 -3.79
CA GLU A 31 25.14 -21.68 -4.28
C GLU A 31 24.98 -21.54 -5.80
N ALA A 32 25.26 -22.59 -6.56
CA ALA A 32 25.25 -22.52 -8.02
C ALA A 32 23.83 -22.30 -8.56
N SER A 33 22.86 -23.05 -8.05
CA SER A 33 21.44 -22.93 -8.37
C SER A 33 20.88 -21.57 -7.96
N TRP A 34 21.13 -21.16 -6.71
CA TRP A 34 20.64 -19.88 -6.19
C TRP A 34 21.19 -18.69 -6.98
N LEU A 35 22.49 -18.68 -7.31
CA LEU A 35 23.10 -17.61 -8.10
C LEU A 35 22.54 -17.50 -9.52
N ASN A 36 22.16 -18.63 -10.15
CA ASN A 36 21.52 -18.59 -11.47
C ASN A 36 20.24 -17.75 -11.41
N THR A 37 19.40 -17.96 -10.38
CA THR A 37 18.15 -17.23 -10.24
C THR A 37 18.34 -15.81 -9.69
N ALA A 38 19.20 -15.64 -8.67
CA ALA A 38 19.42 -14.36 -7.99
C ALA A 38 20.05 -13.27 -8.89
N LEU A 39 20.74 -13.67 -9.96
CA LEU A 39 21.33 -12.76 -10.94
C LEU A 39 20.43 -12.48 -12.15
N GLU A 40 19.35 -13.25 -12.31
CA GLU A 40 18.42 -13.10 -13.42
C GLU A 40 17.34 -12.03 -13.13
N PRO A 41 16.98 -11.19 -14.11
CA PRO A 41 15.90 -10.23 -13.97
C PRO A 41 14.57 -10.92 -13.61
N LEU A 42 13.74 -10.23 -12.81
CA LEU A 42 12.37 -10.68 -12.52
C LEU A 42 11.47 -10.54 -13.75
N PRO A 43 10.47 -11.43 -13.92
CA PRO A 43 9.38 -11.17 -14.84
C PRO A 43 8.55 -9.95 -14.38
N GLU A 44 7.91 -9.26 -15.33
CA GLU A 44 6.99 -8.17 -15.00
C GLU A 44 5.71 -8.76 -14.38
N THR A 45 5.34 -8.25 -13.20
CA THR A 45 4.13 -8.66 -12.46
C THR A 45 3.32 -7.45 -12.05
N PHE A 46 1.99 -7.62 -12.01
CA PHE A 46 1.07 -6.54 -11.70
C PHE A 46 -0.26 -7.07 -11.17
N ARG A 47 -1.01 -6.18 -10.54
CA ARG A 47 -2.38 -6.43 -10.07
C ARG A 47 -3.39 -5.69 -10.95
N ILE A 48 -4.58 -6.26 -11.07
CA ILE A 48 -5.74 -5.62 -11.71
C ILE A 48 -6.50 -4.79 -10.70
N SER A 49 -6.92 -3.60 -11.09
CA SER A 49 -7.76 -2.75 -10.23
C SER A 49 -9.18 -3.32 -10.12
N LEU A 50 -9.63 -3.58 -8.90
CA LEU A 50 -10.82 -4.42 -8.65
C LEU A 50 -12.16 -3.70 -8.80
N HIS A 51 -12.22 -2.41 -8.49
CA HIS A 51 -13.46 -1.63 -8.41
C HIS A 51 -13.83 -0.93 -9.73
N ARG A 52 -13.08 -1.14 -10.81
CA ARG A 52 -13.34 -0.50 -12.11
C ARG A 52 -14.40 -1.25 -12.91
N SER A 53 -15.29 -0.50 -13.56
CA SER A 53 -16.33 -1.05 -14.45
C SER A 53 -15.75 -1.80 -15.65
N ASP A 54 -14.56 -1.41 -16.13
CA ASP A 54 -13.89 -2.02 -17.28
C ASP A 54 -12.82 -3.05 -16.91
N ARG A 55 -12.95 -3.66 -15.71
CA ARG A 55 -12.07 -4.74 -15.24
C ARG A 55 -12.01 -5.92 -16.22
N ALA A 56 -13.16 -6.39 -16.70
CA ALA A 56 -13.21 -7.54 -17.62
C ALA A 56 -12.43 -7.27 -18.91
N TRP A 57 -12.61 -6.09 -19.49
CA TRP A 57 -11.86 -5.65 -20.66
C TRP A 57 -10.35 -5.57 -20.38
N THR A 58 -9.96 -5.06 -19.21
CA THR A 58 -8.54 -4.98 -18.81
C THR A 58 -7.89 -6.36 -18.73
N VAL A 59 -8.59 -7.34 -18.13
CA VAL A 59 -8.13 -8.73 -18.04
C VAL A 59 -7.95 -9.35 -19.43
N GLU A 60 -8.91 -9.14 -20.32
CA GLU A 60 -8.81 -9.59 -21.72
C GLU A 60 -7.59 -8.99 -22.42
N GLN A 61 -7.35 -7.68 -22.25
CA GLN A 61 -6.20 -7.02 -22.87
C GLN A 61 -4.89 -7.63 -22.40
N VAL A 62 -4.69 -7.80 -21.08
CA VAL A 62 -3.42 -8.36 -20.60
C VAL A 62 -3.24 -9.83 -20.99
N LYS A 63 -4.30 -10.64 -21.00
CA LYS A 63 -4.25 -12.02 -21.51
C LYS A 63 -3.89 -12.05 -22.99
N SER A 64 -4.40 -11.11 -23.79
CA SER A 64 -4.03 -10.98 -25.21
C SER A 64 -2.56 -10.60 -25.45
N LEU A 65 -1.88 -10.09 -24.42
CA LEU A 65 -0.45 -9.80 -24.41
C LEU A 65 0.39 -10.98 -23.87
N GLY A 66 -0.24 -12.12 -23.58
CA GLY A 66 0.40 -13.32 -23.05
C GLY A 66 0.52 -13.37 -21.52
N ALA A 67 -0.19 -12.50 -20.79
CA ALA A 67 -0.18 -12.53 -19.33
C ALA A 67 -0.80 -13.84 -18.79
N VAL A 68 -0.15 -14.43 -17.79
CA VAL A 68 -0.62 -15.62 -17.08
C VAL A 68 -1.01 -15.22 -15.65
N GLU A 69 -2.11 -15.75 -15.14
CA GLU A 69 -2.57 -15.47 -13.78
C GLU A 69 -1.61 -16.06 -12.74
N LEU A 70 -1.39 -15.31 -11.65
CA LEU A 70 -0.72 -15.85 -10.46
C LEU A 70 -1.72 -16.73 -9.68
N SER A 71 -1.55 -18.04 -9.76
CA SER A 71 -2.42 -19.08 -9.17
C SER A 71 -2.82 -18.81 -7.72
N TRP A 72 -1.88 -18.36 -6.88
CA TRP A 72 -2.07 -18.13 -5.45
C TRP A 72 -2.81 -16.82 -5.10
N MET A 73 -2.96 -15.91 -6.07
CA MET A 73 -3.76 -14.69 -5.90
C MET A 73 -5.23 -14.96 -6.21
N GLY A 74 -5.51 -15.76 -7.24
CA GLY A 74 -6.85 -16.15 -7.67
C GLY A 74 -7.72 -14.99 -8.19
N ASN A 75 -8.88 -15.36 -8.73
CA ASN A 75 -9.92 -14.44 -9.22
C ASN A 75 -9.39 -13.36 -10.16
N GLU A 76 -8.40 -13.67 -11.02
CA GLU A 76 -7.82 -12.75 -12.01
C GLU A 76 -7.36 -11.42 -11.38
N THR A 77 -6.85 -11.48 -10.14
CA THR A 77 -6.46 -10.27 -9.40
C THR A 77 -5.01 -9.86 -9.67
N ALA A 78 -4.16 -10.80 -10.12
CA ALA A 78 -2.76 -10.53 -10.43
C ALA A 78 -2.22 -11.46 -11.52
N PHE A 79 -1.26 -10.94 -12.29
CA PHE A 79 -0.71 -11.61 -13.47
C PHE A 79 0.81 -11.43 -13.56
N VAL A 80 1.44 -12.34 -14.29
CA VAL A 80 2.83 -12.32 -14.74
C VAL A 80 2.91 -12.23 -16.26
N MET A 81 3.80 -11.39 -16.78
CA MET A 81 4.06 -11.28 -18.22
C MET A 81 5.15 -12.26 -18.66
N PRO A 82 5.17 -12.66 -19.95
CA PRO A 82 6.21 -13.52 -20.51
C PRO A 82 7.54 -12.79 -20.78
N PHE A 83 7.72 -11.58 -20.23
CA PHE A 83 8.91 -10.76 -20.41
C PHE A 83 9.40 -10.16 -19.09
N ALA A 84 10.68 -9.82 -19.05
CA ALA A 84 11.31 -9.23 -17.88
C ALA A 84 10.77 -7.84 -17.53
N ARG A 85 10.89 -7.48 -16.27
CA ARG A 85 10.47 -6.17 -15.75
C ARG A 85 11.09 -5.02 -16.54
N GLY A 86 10.27 -4.11 -17.02
CA GLY A 86 10.70 -2.96 -17.84
C GLY A 86 11.22 -3.32 -19.24
N ARG A 87 11.02 -4.57 -19.70
CA ARG A 87 11.46 -5.08 -21.01
C ARG A 87 10.29 -5.57 -21.86
N ALA A 88 9.13 -4.92 -21.74
CA ALA A 88 8.00 -5.18 -22.62
C ALA A 88 8.43 -4.99 -24.09
N PRO A 89 8.08 -5.92 -25.01
CA PRO A 89 8.38 -5.78 -26.43
C PRO A 89 7.86 -4.46 -26.99
N GLU A 90 8.67 -3.84 -27.86
CA GLU A 90 8.31 -2.59 -28.54
C GLU A 90 6.99 -2.73 -29.31
N GLY A 91 6.25 -1.63 -29.43
CA GLY A 91 4.92 -1.61 -30.05
C GLY A 91 3.79 -1.83 -29.05
N ARG A 92 2.81 -2.68 -29.40
CA ARG A 92 1.53 -2.81 -28.68
C ARG A 92 1.71 -3.16 -27.19
N ALA A 93 2.59 -4.10 -26.86
CA ALA A 93 2.76 -4.56 -25.48
C ALA A 93 3.30 -3.46 -24.56
N GLN A 94 4.41 -2.81 -24.94
CA GLN A 94 4.98 -1.70 -24.19
C GLN A 94 3.97 -0.56 -24.01
N ARG A 95 3.30 -0.15 -25.09
CA ARG A 95 2.32 0.93 -25.07
C ARG A 95 1.12 0.63 -24.18
N MET A 96 0.49 -0.53 -24.38
CA MET A 96 -0.68 -0.95 -23.59
C MET A 96 -0.34 -1.07 -22.11
N MET A 97 0.79 -1.69 -21.76
CA MET A 97 1.23 -1.80 -20.36
C MET A 97 1.52 -0.45 -19.70
N ALA A 98 1.96 0.55 -20.47
CA ALA A 98 2.10 1.92 -19.97
C ALA A 98 0.73 2.55 -19.74
N LEU A 99 -0.17 2.51 -20.73
CA LEU A 99 -1.50 3.11 -20.64
C LEU A 99 -2.35 2.51 -19.52
N LEU A 100 -2.39 1.18 -19.39
CA LEU A 100 -3.11 0.52 -18.30
C LEU A 100 -2.57 0.91 -16.93
N HIS A 101 -1.26 1.13 -16.80
CA HIS A 101 -0.66 1.59 -15.56
C HIS A 101 -1.05 3.05 -15.28
N GLU A 102 -0.76 3.97 -16.20
CA GLU A 102 -1.00 5.41 -16.03
C GLU A 102 -2.47 5.74 -15.75
N THR A 103 -3.40 4.97 -16.34
CA THR A 103 -4.84 5.17 -16.16
C THR A 103 -5.43 4.43 -14.95
N GLY A 104 -4.60 3.74 -14.15
CA GLY A 104 -5.08 3.10 -12.93
C GLY A 104 -5.84 1.79 -13.12
N ARG A 105 -5.72 1.13 -14.27
CA ARG A 105 -6.31 -0.20 -14.55
C ARG A 105 -5.45 -1.34 -14.03
N ILE A 106 -4.14 -1.13 -13.97
CA ILE A 106 -3.20 -2.04 -13.33
C ILE A 106 -2.25 -1.33 -12.35
N THR A 107 -1.76 -2.06 -11.37
CA THR A 107 -0.68 -1.63 -10.48
C THR A 107 0.50 -2.59 -10.60
N ARG A 108 1.61 -2.10 -11.14
CA ARG A 108 2.86 -2.86 -11.21
C ARG A 108 3.37 -3.11 -9.80
N GLN A 109 3.51 -4.38 -9.44
CA GLN A 109 3.95 -4.82 -8.12
C GLN A 109 4.56 -6.20 -8.29
N GLU A 110 5.72 -6.39 -7.68
CA GLU A 110 6.36 -7.70 -7.66
C GLU A 110 5.49 -8.74 -6.95
N ALA A 111 5.38 -9.94 -7.52
CA ALA A 111 4.68 -11.09 -6.94
C ALA A 111 4.96 -11.28 -5.44
N ALA A 112 6.24 -11.42 -5.04
CA ALA A 112 6.63 -11.60 -3.63
C ALA A 112 6.08 -10.49 -2.70
N SER A 113 6.07 -9.24 -3.17
CA SER A 113 5.57 -8.08 -2.41
C SER A 113 4.04 -8.07 -2.23
N MET A 114 3.30 -8.94 -2.93
CA MET A 114 1.85 -9.08 -2.76
C MET A 114 1.49 -10.01 -1.58
N LEU A 115 2.42 -10.83 -1.09
CA LEU A 115 2.18 -11.84 -0.05
C LEU A 115 1.65 -11.28 1.27
N PRO A 116 2.20 -10.19 1.86
CA PRO A 116 1.74 -9.72 3.17
C PRO A 116 0.26 -9.40 3.22
N VAL A 117 -0.25 -8.70 2.19
CA VAL A 117 -1.67 -8.35 2.11
C VAL A 117 -2.53 -9.55 1.74
N ARG A 118 -2.00 -10.51 0.96
CA ARG A 118 -2.71 -11.74 0.59
C ARG A 118 -2.92 -12.65 1.80
N LEU A 119 -1.95 -12.72 2.70
CA LEU A 119 -1.96 -13.53 3.91
C LEU A 119 -2.67 -12.86 5.09
N LEU A 120 -2.66 -11.53 5.16
CA LEU A 120 -3.30 -10.76 6.24
C LEU A 120 -4.76 -11.17 6.45
N THR A 121 -5.11 -11.58 7.65
CA THR A 121 -6.51 -11.80 8.04
C THR A 121 -7.15 -10.47 8.43
N ALA A 122 -8.19 -10.04 7.69
CA ALA A 122 -8.89 -8.77 7.90
C ALA A 122 -10.27 -8.79 7.23
N ASN A 123 -11.28 -8.32 7.95
CA ASN A 123 -12.65 -8.15 7.44
C ASN A 123 -12.74 -6.99 6.44
N SER A 124 -13.76 -6.97 5.58
CA SER A 124 -13.96 -5.93 4.56
C SER A 124 -14.16 -4.53 5.14
N ASP A 125 -14.69 -4.44 6.36
CA ASP A 125 -14.96 -3.23 7.13
C ASP A 125 -13.84 -2.88 8.13
N ALA A 126 -12.66 -3.47 7.99
CA ALA A 126 -11.55 -3.21 8.89
C ALA A 126 -11.00 -1.77 8.78
N LEU A 127 -10.68 -1.17 9.92
CA LEU A 127 -9.74 -0.06 10.01
C LEU A 127 -8.33 -0.62 10.11
N ALA A 128 -7.57 -0.49 9.02
CA ALA A 128 -6.23 -1.02 8.91
C ALA A 128 -5.13 0.05 8.95
N LEU A 129 -3.93 -0.33 9.42
CA LEU A 129 -2.73 0.52 9.41
C LEU A 129 -1.64 -0.09 8.54
N ASP A 130 -1.11 0.67 7.60
CA ASP A 130 0.18 0.41 6.95
C ASP A 130 1.24 1.29 7.60
N MET A 131 2.13 0.67 8.39
CA MET A 131 3.12 1.37 9.21
C MET A 131 4.19 2.10 8.38
N CYS A 132 4.48 1.60 7.18
CA CYS A 132 5.61 1.98 6.32
C CYS A 132 5.17 1.99 4.84
N ALA A 133 4.27 2.91 4.53
CA ALA A 133 3.42 2.81 3.35
C ALA A 133 4.10 3.07 1.99
N ALA A 134 5.07 4.00 1.89
CA ALA A 134 5.55 4.37 0.56
C ALA A 134 6.43 3.26 -0.08
N PRO A 135 6.34 3.04 -1.41
CA PRO A 135 5.65 3.85 -2.41
C PRO A 135 4.13 3.62 -2.53
N GLY A 136 3.54 2.71 -1.76
CA GLY A 136 2.09 2.51 -1.65
C GLY A 136 1.56 1.22 -2.24
N SER A 137 2.41 0.28 -2.68
CA SER A 137 1.94 -0.96 -3.31
C SER A 137 1.08 -1.82 -2.36
N LYS A 138 1.53 -2.00 -1.11
CA LYS A 138 0.78 -2.74 -0.08
C LYS A 138 -0.45 -1.97 0.40
N THR A 139 -0.29 -0.66 0.65
CA THR A 139 -1.43 0.23 0.95
C THR A 139 -2.54 0.13 -0.08
N THR A 140 -2.21 0.23 -1.37
CA THR A 140 -3.21 0.19 -2.45
C THR A 140 -3.81 -1.19 -2.62
N GLN A 141 -3.02 -2.25 -2.46
CA GLN A 141 -3.53 -3.62 -2.47
C GLN A 141 -4.54 -3.86 -1.34
N LEU A 142 -4.23 -3.39 -0.13
CA LEU A 142 -5.14 -3.50 1.01
C LEU A 142 -6.36 -2.59 0.81
N GLY A 143 -6.17 -1.37 0.29
CA GLY A 143 -7.24 -0.45 -0.02
C GLY A 143 -8.24 -1.02 -1.03
N GLU A 144 -7.76 -1.70 -2.07
CA GLU A 144 -8.62 -2.39 -3.06
C GLU A 144 -9.36 -3.58 -2.45
N ARG A 145 -8.73 -4.32 -1.53
CA ARG A 145 -9.37 -5.45 -0.83
C ARG A 145 -10.46 -5.01 0.15
N LEU A 146 -10.27 -3.86 0.82
CA LEU A 146 -11.21 -3.31 1.80
C LEU A 146 -12.26 -2.38 1.18
N HIS A 147 -12.15 -2.08 -0.11
CA HIS A 147 -13.07 -1.16 -0.78
C HIS A 147 -14.47 -1.80 -0.90
N PRO A 148 -15.57 -1.04 -0.65
CA PRO A 148 -15.60 0.40 -0.34
C PRO A 148 -15.60 0.75 1.17
N GLU A 149 -15.79 -0.23 2.05
CA GLU A 149 -16.18 0.00 3.44
C GLU A 149 -14.99 0.27 4.38
N GLY A 150 -14.01 -0.63 4.37
CA GLY A 150 -12.84 -0.57 5.26
C GLY A 150 -11.87 0.53 4.86
N VAL A 151 -11.10 1.03 5.82
CA VAL A 151 -10.20 2.18 5.65
C VAL A 151 -8.76 1.77 5.92
N VAL A 152 -7.84 2.18 5.04
CA VAL A 152 -6.39 2.04 5.28
C VAL A 152 -5.79 3.38 5.69
N VAL A 153 -5.25 3.45 6.90
CA VAL A 153 -4.36 4.52 7.34
C VAL A 153 -2.95 4.19 6.90
N ALA A 154 -2.38 4.99 6.02
CA ALA A 154 -1.10 4.77 5.37
C ALA A 154 -0.06 5.76 5.89
N ASN A 155 0.90 5.27 6.68
CA ASN A 155 1.91 6.09 7.31
C ASN A 155 3.23 6.10 6.55
N GLU A 156 3.73 7.30 6.21
CA GLU A 156 5.05 7.48 5.61
C GLU A 156 5.79 8.63 6.31
N PRO A 157 6.91 8.41 7.01
CA PRO A 157 7.65 9.48 7.68
C PRO A 157 8.30 10.48 6.71
N VAL A 158 8.77 10.02 5.54
CA VAL A 158 9.56 10.82 4.60
C VAL A 158 8.64 11.58 3.65
N SER A 159 8.59 12.90 3.80
CA SER A 159 7.75 13.80 2.98
C SER A 159 7.98 13.62 1.47
N GLY A 160 9.23 13.39 1.04
CA GLY A 160 9.56 13.17 -0.37
C GLY A 160 8.92 11.92 -0.98
N ARG A 161 8.75 10.85 -0.18
CA ARG A 161 8.15 9.58 -0.63
C ARG A 161 6.62 9.59 -0.57
N LEU A 162 6.04 10.46 0.26
CA LEU A 162 4.60 10.62 0.42
C LEU A 162 3.89 11.00 -0.89
N ASN A 163 4.56 11.77 -1.76
CA ASN A 163 4.00 12.15 -3.07
C ASN A 163 3.70 10.94 -3.96
N MET A 164 4.55 9.89 -3.92
CA MET A 164 4.31 8.66 -4.70
C MET A 164 3.08 7.91 -4.19
N LEU A 165 2.93 7.81 -2.87
CA LEU A 165 1.77 7.19 -2.23
C LEU A 165 0.47 7.92 -2.60
N VAL A 166 0.49 9.25 -2.54
CA VAL A 166 -0.67 10.11 -2.91
C VAL A 166 -0.99 10.00 -4.40
N SER A 167 0.03 9.94 -5.26
CA SER A 167 -0.14 9.75 -6.70
C SER A 167 -0.78 8.38 -6.99
N ASN A 168 -0.23 7.30 -6.43
CA ASN A 168 -0.74 5.94 -6.60
C ASN A 168 -2.19 5.78 -6.15
N ARG A 169 -2.56 6.32 -4.98
CA ARG A 169 -3.97 6.33 -4.53
C ARG A 169 -4.86 7.06 -5.52
N SER A 170 -4.45 8.26 -5.98
CA SER A 170 -5.28 9.08 -6.87
C SER A 170 -5.47 8.39 -8.22
N ARG A 171 -4.39 7.86 -8.80
CA ARG A 171 -4.41 7.06 -10.03
C ARG A 171 -5.40 5.91 -9.96
N LEU A 172 -5.48 5.23 -8.81
CA LEU A 172 -6.41 4.11 -8.58
C LEU A 172 -7.80 4.53 -8.13
N GLY A 173 -8.12 5.82 -7.96
CA GLY A 173 -9.47 6.24 -7.58
C GLY A 173 -9.94 5.79 -6.18
N LEU A 174 -9.04 5.35 -5.29
CA LEU A 174 -9.41 4.80 -3.99
C LEU A 174 -9.81 5.89 -2.98
N ALA A 175 -11.07 5.85 -2.53
CA ALA A 175 -11.63 6.77 -1.53
C ALA A 175 -11.32 6.36 -0.07
N ASN A 176 -10.92 5.12 0.16
CA ASN A 176 -10.78 4.54 1.49
C ASN A 176 -9.34 4.55 2.05
N ILE A 177 -8.50 5.50 1.62
CA ILE A 177 -7.12 5.65 2.10
C ILE A 177 -6.93 7.01 2.78
N VAL A 178 -6.41 6.98 4.01
CA VAL A 178 -6.00 8.16 4.79
C VAL A 178 -4.47 8.15 4.89
N VAL A 179 -3.80 9.23 4.46
CA VAL A 179 -2.34 9.33 4.47
C VAL A 179 -1.88 10.13 5.68
N THR A 180 -0.95 9.58 6.45
CA THR A 180 -0.36 10.19 7.64
C THR A 180 1.16 10.30 7.52
N GLN A 181 1.76 11.20 8.32
CA GLN A 181 3.21 11.41 8.30
C GLN A 181 3.79 11.38 9.72
N HIS A 182 4.27 10.22 10.15
CA HIS A 182 4.94 10.00 11.43
C HIS A 182 6.07 8.99 11.31
N ASP A 183 7.03 9.07 12.23
CA ASP A 183 7.93 7.94 12.51
C ASP A 183 7.11 6.75 13.03
N GLY A 184 7.17 5.61 12.34
CA GLY A 184 6.41 4.41 12.69
C GLY A 184 6.68 3.90 14.10
N ARG A 185 7.89 4.12 14.65
CA ARG A 185 8.24 3.76 16.04
C ARG A 185 7.44 4.56 17.07
N HIS A 186 6.95 5.73 16.68
CA HIS A 186 6.29 6.70 17.54
C HIS A 186 4.89 7.09 17.02
N PHE A 187 4.29 6.25 16.16
CA PHE A 187 2.97 6.53 15.60
C PHE A 187 1.96 6.84 16.70
N GLY A 188 1.15 7.89 16.56
CA GLY A 188 0.22 8.34 17.61
C GLY A 188 -0.86 7.32 17.97
N ARG A 189 -1.55 7.53 19.09
CA ARG A 189 -2.82 6.85 19.37
C ARG A 189 -3.91 7.53 18.54
N LEU A 190 -4.76 6.75 17.88
CA LEU A 190 -6.03 7.22 17.33
C LEU A 190 -7.11 7.16 18.42
N PRO A 191 -8.35 7.60 18.15
CA PRO A 191 -9.45 7.27 19.04
C PRO A 191 -9.55 5.75 19.26
N PRO A 192 -9.96 5.28 20.46
CA PRO A 192 -10.20 3.87 20.72
C PRO A 192 -11.21 3.26 19.71
N PRO A 193 -11.19 1.94 19.47
CA PRO A 193 -10.44 0.92 20.20
C PRO A 193 -9.01 0.67 19.72
N GLY A 194 -8.62 1.18 18.55
CA GLY A 194 -7.37 0.84 17.87
C GLY A 194 -7.61 0.42 16.42
N PHE A 195 -6.68 -0.35 15.84
CA PHE A 195 -6.77 -0.91 14.49
C PHE A 195 -7.16 -2.38 14.52
N ASP A 196 -7.95 -2.80 13.55
CA ASP A 196 -8.42 -4.18 13.41
C ASP A 196 -7.39 -5.05 12.67
N ALA A 197 -6.59 -4.41 11.80
CA ALA A 197 -5.52 -5.06 11.05
C ALA A 197 -4.32 -4.14 10.86
N ILE A 198 -3.10 -4.69 10.87
CA ILE A 198 -1.86 -3.91 10.70
C ILE A 198 -0.90 -4.61 9.75
N ILE A 199 -0.27 -3.83 8.86
CA ILE A 199 0.86 -4.24 8.04
C ILE A 199 2.10 -3.49 8.54
N ALA A 200 3.08 -4.24 9.00
CA ALA A 200 4.43 -3.80 9.32
C ALA A 200 5.42 -4.36 8.27
N ASP A 201 5.33 -3.82 7.05
CA ASP A 201 6.36 -4.03 6.01
C ASP A 201 7.55 -3.11 6.29
N VAL A 202 8.43 -3.57 7.18
CA VAL A 202 9.45 -2.72 7.78
C VAL A 202 10.60 -2.45 6.81
N PRO A 203 11.29 -1.29 6.92
CA PRO A 203 12.56 -1.08 6.26
C PRO A 203 13.54 -2.19 6.64
N CYS A 204 14.19 -2.77 5.63
CA CYS A 204 15.16 -3.85 5.77
C CYS A 204 16.31 -3.65 4.80
N THR A 205 17.34 -4.49 4.92
CA THR A 205 18.51 -4.45 4.05
C THR A 205 18.21 -4.82 2.59
N GLY A 206 17.09 -5.51 2.35
CA GLY A 206 16.68 -5.91 1.00
C GLY A 206 17.54 -7.02 0.40
N THR A 207 18.19 -7.86 1.22
CA THR A 207 19.04 -8.99 0.77
C THR A 207 18.32 -9.95 -0.18
N ALA A 208 16.99 -9.98 -0.16
CA ALA A 208 16.17 -10.81 -1.03
C ALA A 208 15.67 -10.09 -2.31
N THR A 209 16.30 -8.97 -2.65
CA THR A 209 15.91 -8.13 -3.79
C THR A 209 16.95 -8.06 -4.91
N THR A 210 17.96 -8.92 -4.88
CA THR A 210 19.11 -8.96 -5.82
C THR A 210 18.73 -8.89 -7.30
N ARG A 211 17.60 -9.50 -7.66
CA ARG A 211 17.05 -9.54 -9.02
C ARG A 211 16.48 -8.21 -9.54
N LYS A 212 16.23 -7.23 -8.65
CA LYS A 212 15.73 -5.88 -8.98
C LYS A 212 16.59 -4.74 -8.40
N ASN A 213 17.35 -5.01 -7.35
CA ASN A 213 18.24 -4.07 -6.68
C ASN A 213 19.64 -4.65 -6.68
N ARG A 214 20.44 -4.23 -7.66
CA ARG A 214 21.80 -4.74 -7.86
C ARG A 214 22.73 -4.30 -6.74
N ASP A 215 22.55 -3.09 -6.19
CA ASP A 215 23.49 -2.48 -5.25
C ASP A 215 23.65 -3.31 -3.95
N VAL A 216 22.65 -4.12 -3.60
CA VAL A 216 22.68 -5.06 -2.46
C VAL A 216 23.88 -6.00 -2.48
N TRP A 217 24.35 -6.42 -3.66
CA TRP A 217 25.53 -7.29 -3.76
C TRP A 217 26.80 -6.64 -3.20
N TRP A 218 26.91 -5.30 -3.28
CA TRP A 218 28.07 -4.53 -2.86
C TRP A 218 27.91 -3.92 -1.48
N ASP A 219 26.72 -3.46 -1.16
CA ASP A 219 26.46 -2.64 0.01
C ASP A 219 26.15 -3.47 1.26
N TRP A 220 25.73 -4.72 1.10
CA TRP A 220 25.31 -5.55 2.23
C TRP A 220 26.47 -6.30 2.89
N THR A 221 26.51 -6.23 4.21
CA THR A 221 27.24 -7.15 5.09
C THR A 221 26.38 -7.46 6.32
N PRO A 222 26.62 -8.57 7.05
CA PRO A 222 25.83 -8.94 8.23
C PRO A 222 25.64 -7.85 9.31
N LYS A 223 26.58 -6.92 9.50
CA LYS A 223 26.35 -5.77 10.43
C LYS A 223 25.16 -4.90 10.02
N GLU A 224 24.86 -4.77 8.73
CA GLU A 224 23.79 -3.89 8.26
C GLU A 224 22.42 -4.44 8.69
N SER A 225 22.25 -5.78 8.68
CA SER A 225 21.07 -6.46 9.24
C SER A 225 20.94 -6.21 10.75
N ARG A 226 22.05 -6.36 11.50
CA ARG A 226 22.07 -6.10 12.96
C ARG A 226 21.73 -4.65 13.31
N LYS A 227 22.13 -3.67 12.49
CA LYS A 227 21.75 -2.26 12.67
C LYS A 227 20.24 -2.03 12.49
N MET A 228 19.60 -2.76 11.57
CA MET A 228 18.18 -2.60 11.28
C MET A 228 17.27 -3.23 12.34
N PHE A 229 17.74 -4.30 12.99
CA PHE A 229 17.01 -5.09 13.98
C PHE A 229 16.15 -4.25 14.94
N LYS A 230 16.78 -3.33 15.68
CA LYS A 230 16.10 -2.52 16.69
C LYS A 230 14.96 -1.69 16.09
N MET A 231 15.16 -1.10 14.90
CA MET A 231 14.13 -0.32 14.22
C MET A 231 12.94 -1.18 13.84
N GLN A 232 13.20 -2.38 13.32
CA GLN A 232 12.17 -3.33 12.89
C GLN A 232 11.35 -3.82 14.08
N VAL A 233 11.99 -4.19 15.19
CA VAL A 233 11.33 -4.53 16.44
C VAL A 233 10.49 -3.36 16.95
N ASP A 234 11.07 -2.16 17.05
CA ASP A 234 10.37 -1.00 17.62
C ASP A 234 9.14 -0.57 16.79
N ILE A 235 9.21 -0.65 15.45
CA ILE A 235 8.04 -0.43 14.57
C ILE A 235 6.98 -1.50 14.81
N THR A 236 7.37 -2.77 14.84
CA THR A 236 6.43 -3.89 14.95
C THR A 236 5.75 -3.92 16.32
N VAL A 237 6.50 -3.70 17.40
CA VAL A 237 5.97 -3.54 18.77
C VAL A 237 5.03 -2.35 18.86
N ARG A 238 5.33 -1.24 18.17
CA ARG A 238 4.41 -0.10 18.14
C ARG A 238 3.10 -0.47 17.44
N GLY A 239 3.16 -1.15 16.29
CA GLY A 239 2.00 -1.71 15.61
C GLY A 239 1.19 -2.61 16.54
N ALA A 240 1.82 -3.60 17.16
CA ALA A 240 1.21 -4.53 18.11
C ALA A 240 0.45 -3.82 19.24
N SER A 241 1.03 -2.75 19.80
CA SER A 241 0.37 -1.98 20.86
C SER A 241 -0.91 -1.28 20.40
N LEU A 242 -1.07 -1.01 19.11
CA LEU A 242 -2.21 -0.32 18.50
C LEU A 242 -3.27 -1.30 17.96
N LEU A 243 -2.97 -2.61 17.96
CA LEU A 243 -3.86 -3.66 17.49
C LEU A 243 -4.92 -3.98 18.55
N VAL A 244 -6.19 -4.06 18.12
CA VAL A 244 -7.28 -4.47 18.99
C VAL A 244 -7.19 -5.96 19.35
N PRO A 245 -7.75 -6.38 20.49
CA PRO A 245 -8.01 -7.78 20.80
C PRO A 245 -8.66 -8.54 19.63
N GLY A 246 -8.12 -9.71 19.27
CA GLY A 246 -8.55 -10.50 18.12
C GLY A 246 -8.08 -9.98 16.75
N GLY A 247 -7.50 -8.78 16.68
CA GLY A 247 -6.95 -8.23 15.45
C GLY A 247 -5.68 -8.96 14.99
N HIS A 248 -5.30 -8.74 13.73
CA HIS A 248 -4.13 -9.36 13.11
C HIS A 248 -3.08 -8.34 12.67
N LEU A 249 -1.80 -8.67 12.91
CA LEU A 249 -0.66 -7.89 12.43
C LEU A 249 0.22 -8.77 11.56
N VAL A 250 0.50 -8.33 10.34
CA VAL A 250 1.52 -8.96 9.48
C VAL A 250 2.82 -8.18 9.58
N TYR A 251 3.87 -8.88 9.97
CA TYR A 251 5.25 -8.44 9.84
C TYR A 251 5.83 -8.97 8.54
N SER A 252 6.56 -8.15 7.80
CA SER A 252 7.24 -8.63 6.60
C SER A 252 8.51 -7.87 6.23
N THR A 253 9.41 -8.58 5.54
CA THR A 253 10.62 -8.01 4.96
C THR A 253 10.88 -8.58 3.56
N CYS A 254 11.71 -7.88 2.79
CA CYS A 254 12.35 -8.45 1.60
C CYS A 254 13.82 -8.84 1.89
N SER A 255 14.05 -9.42 3.07
CA SER A 255 15.35 -9.94 3.52
C SER A 255 15.33 -11.46 3.65
N MET A 256 16.45 -12.10 3.33
CA MET A 256 16.70 -13.52 3.61
C MET A 256 17.30 -13.73 5.00
N ASP A 257 17.89 -12.69 5.60
CA ASP A 257 18.67 -12.78 6.83
C ASP A 257 17.76 -13.06 8.04
N PRO A 258 17.99 -14.17 8.79
CA PRO A 258 17.27 -14.48 10.02
C PRO A 258 17.31 -13.37 11.08
N VAL A 259 18.39 -12.56 11.11
CA VAL A 259 18.50 -11.42 12.04
C VAL A 259 17.40 -10.39 11.78
N GLU A 260 17.01 -10.17 10.53
CA GLU A 260 15.90 -9.28 10.18
C GLU A 260 14.56 -9.99 10.13
N ASN A 261 14.49 -11.29 10.41
CA ASN A 261 13.29 -12.10 10.22
C ASN A 261 12.88 -12.76 11.54
N GLU A 262 13.31 -13.99 11.79
CA GLU A 262 12.94 -14.76 12.97
C GLU A 262 13.45 -14.14 14.26
N ALA A 263 14.63 -13.52 14.26
CA ALA A 263 15.11 -12.84 15.45
C ALA A 263 14.18 -11.66 15.84
N VAL A 264 13.69 -10.90 14.85
CA VAL A 264 12.74 -9.79 15.09
C VAL A 264 11.42 -10.35 15.59
N VAL A 265 10.90 -11.41 14.95
CA VAL A 265 9.66 -12.06 15.35
C VAL A 265 9.75 -12.63 16.76
N ALA A 266 10.85 -13.31 17.09
CA ALA A 266 11.13 -13.83 18.42
C ALA A 266 11.13 -12.72 19.46
N GLU A 267 11.81 -11.61 19.18
CA GLU A 267 11.86 -10.47 20.09
C GLU A 267 10.50 -9.77 20.26
N VAL A 268 9.68 -9.71 19.21
CA VAL A 268 8.30 -9.22 19.30
C VAL A 268 7.47 -10.11 20.21
N LEU A 269 7.55 -11.45 20.08
CA LEU A 269 6.86 -12.39 20.97
C LEU A 269 7.29 -12.22 22.43
N ARG A 270 8.60 -12.05 22.70
CA ARG A 270 9.11 -11.79 24.05
C ARG A 270 8.55 -10.50 24.65
N ARG A 271 8.51 -9.41 23.86
CA ARG A 271 8.05 -8.09 24.32
C ARG A 271 6.53 -7.92 24.37
N CYS A 272 5.81 -8.72 23.59
CA CYS A 272 4.36 -8.66 23.45
C CYS A 272 3.75 -10.06 23.68
N PRO A 273 3.72 -10.56 24.93
CA PRO A 273 3.24 -11.92 25.24
C PRO A 273 1.73 -12.11 25.03
N TYR A 274 0.99 -11.04 24.71
CA TYR A 274 -0.41 -11.07 24.29
C TYR A 274 -0.56 -11.30 22.76
N LEU A 275 0.53 -11.61 22.08
CA LEU A 275 0.54 -12.01 20.68
C LEU A 275 0.94 -13.48 20.56
N GLU A 276 0.34 -14.14 19.59
CA GLU A 276 0.75 -15.46 19.11
C GLU A 276 0.97 -15.40 17.60
N LEU A 277 1.80 -16.29 17.06
CA LEU A 277 1.89 -16.50 15.62
C LEU A 277 0.75 -17.39 15.13
N VAL A 278 0.13 -16.97 14.02
CA VAL A 278 -0.94 -17.71 13.36
C VAL A 278 -0.32 -18.58 12.26
N PRO A 279 -0.57 -19.90 12.23
CA PRO A 279 -0.21 -20.74 11.10
C PRO A 279 -0.84 -20.22 9.80
N MET A 280 -0.02 -20.06 8.77
CA MET A 280 -0.47 -19.59 7.46
C MET A 280 -0.20 -20.64 6.40
N THR A 281 -1.13 -20.81 5.46
CA THR A 281 -0.96 -21.65 4.28
C THR A 281 -1.48 -20.91 3.05
N LEU A 282 -0.84 -21.14 1.90
CA LEU A 282 -1.23 -20.52 0.65
C LEU A 282 -0.92 -21.47 -0.51
N ASP A 283 -1.96 -21.99 -1.12
CA ASP A 283 -1.82 -22.92 -2.26
C ASP A 283 -1.35 -22.20 -3.52
N GLY A 284 -0.64 -22.91 -4.38
CA GLY A 284 -0.19 -22.41 -5.67
C GLY A 284 1.10 -21.58 -5.63
N ILE A 285 1.78 -21.53 -4.48
CA ILE A 285 3.13 -20.97 -4.31
C ILE A 285 3.91 -21.84 -3.32
N GLU A 286 5.19 -22.10 -3.60
CA GLU A 286 6.07 -22.82 -2.67
C GLU A 286 6.57 -21.86 -1.59
N LEU A 287 6.34 -22.21 -0.33
CA LEU A 287 6.72 -21.43 0.85
C LEU A 287 7.32 -22.37 1.89
N HIS A 288 8.32 -21.90 2.61
CA HIS A 288 9.01 -22.67 3.63
C HIS A 288 8.68 -22.14 5.03
N PRO A 289 8.63 -23.00 6.06
CA PRO A 289 8.47 -22.55 7.43
C PRO A 289 9.65 -21.67 7.88
N GLY A 290 9.41 -20.85 8.89
CA GLY A 290 10.45 -20.10 9.60
C GLY A 290 11.47 -21.02 10.27
N LEU A 291 12.65 -20.48 10.51
CA LEU A 291 13.75 -21.19 11.15
C LEU A 291 13.61 -21.16 12.68
N THR A 292 14.00 -22.23 13.35
CA THR A 292 14.14 -22.26 14.83
C THR A 292 15.58 -22.06 15.29
N ALA A 293 16.55 -22.26 14.39
CA ALA A 293 17.97 -22.05 14.63
C ALA A 293 18.61 -21.38 13.40
N TRP A 294 19.57 -20.49 13.64
CA TRP A 294 20.32 -19.82 12.58
C TRP A 294 21.71 -19.38 13.07
N PRO A 295 22.72 -19.36 12.20
CA PRO A 295 24.05 -18.90 12.57
C PRO A 295 24.11 -17.37 12.68
N VAL A 296 24.95 -16.88 13.58
CA VAL A 296 25.39 -15.47 13.57
C VAL A 296 26.63 -15.34 12.70
N LEU A 297 26.61 -14.42 11.75
CA LEU A 297 27.69 -14.24 10.78
C LEU A 297 28.57 -13.02 11.07
N ASN A 298 29.89 -13.16 10.83
CA ASN A 298 30.82 -12.03 10.73
C ASN A 298 30.65 -11.28 9.39
N GLU A 299 31.43 -10.23 9.13
CA GLU A 299 31.24 -9.41 7.92
C GLU A 299 31.58 -10.13 6.62
N GLU A 300 32.40 -11.17 6.72
CA GLU A 300 32.82 -12.06 5.63
C GLU A 300 31.79 -13.16 5.35
N GLY A 301 30.75 -13.29 6.17
CA GLY A 301 29.68 -14.28 6.02
C GLY A 301 29.98 -15.65 6.62
N GLU A 302 30.96 -15.72 7.52
CA GLU A 302 31.35 -16.93 8.25
C GLU A 302 30.60 -17.01 9.58
N ALA A 303 30.16 -18.21 9.94
CA ALA A 303 29.48 -18.44 11.22
C ALA A 303 30.45 -18.27 12.39
N VAL A 304 30.03 -17.49 13.40
CA VAL A 304 30.83 -17.17 14.58
C VAL A 304 30.35 -18.01 15.76
N PRO A 305 31.26 -18.69 16.49
CA PRO A 305 30.91 -19.40 17.72
C PRO A 305 30.29 -18.48 18.77
N LEU A 306 29.29 -18.96 19.53
CA LEU A 306 28.55 -18.16 20.52
C LEU A 306 29.41 -17.35 21.50
N PRO A 307 30.54 -17.85 22.04
CA PRO A 307 31.38 -17.04 22.94
C PRO A 307 31.99 -15.80 22.27
N GLU A 308 32.20 -15.86 20.96
CA GLU A 308 32.89 -14.83 20.16
C GLU A 308 31.91 -13.83 19.51
N THR A 309 30.59 -14.08 19.56
CA THR A 309 29.61 -13.19 18.94
C THR A 309 29.55 -11.81 19.60
N ASN A 310 29.99 -11.68 20.85
CA ASN A 310 30.04 -10.41 21.57
C ASN A 310 30.99 -9.38 20.94
N ASP A 311 31.98 -9.85 20.16
CA ASP A 311 32.94 -8.97 19.48
C ASP A 311 32.40 -8.45 18.14
N LEU A 312 31.24 -8.95 17.69
CA LEU A 312 30.64 -8.53 16.44
C LEU A 312 30.04 -7.12 16.52
N PRO A 313 30.19 -6.30 15.47
CA PRO A 313 29.67 -4.94 15.47
C PRO A 313 28.14 -4.96 15.56
N PHE A 314 27.61 -4.14 16.47
CA PHE A 314 26.17 -3.99 16.76
C PHE A 314 25.49 -5.26 17.29
N PHE A 315 26.23 -6.28 17.71
CA PHE A 315 25.62 -7.48 18.25
C PHE A 315 24.83 -7.22 19.54
N GLN A 316 23.73 -7.94 19.68
CA GLN A 316 22.85 -7.96 20.83
C GLN A 316 22.36 -9.41 21.00
N PRO A 317 22.18 -9.92 22.23
CA PRO A 317 21.69 -11.29 22.45
C PRO A 317 20.34 -11.58 21.80
N GLU A 318 19.52 -10.56 21.52
CA GLU A 318 18.23 -10.70 20.85
C GLU A 318 18.34 -11.13 19.37
N HIS A 319 19.53 -11.05 18.78
CA HIS A 319 19.80 -11.59 17.43
C HIS A 319 19.91 -13.11 17.38
N LEU A 320 20.09 -13.76 18.53
CA LEU A 320 20.28 -15.20 18.62
C LEU A 320 18.95 -15.96 18.54
N ALA A 321 19.03 -17.19 18.04
CA ALA A 321 17.96 -18.17 18.14
C ALA A 321 17.63 -18.48 19.62
N PRO A 322 16.40 -18.91 19.93
CA PRO A 322 16.00 -19.23 21.31
C PRO A 322 16.96 -20.19 22.03
N SER A 323 17.36 -21.28 21.37
CA SER A 323 18.30 -22.27 21.92
C SER A 323 19.68 -21.67 22.25
N ASP A 324 20.17 -20.77 21.39
CA ASP A 324 21.49 -20.15 21.55
C ASP A 324 21.51 -19.10 22.66
N ARG A 325 20.38 -18.43 22.90
CA ARG A 325 20.22 -17.54 24.06
C ARG A 325 20.32 -18.32 25.36
N LEU A 326 19.61 -19.44 25.46
CA LEU A 326 19.68 -20.33 26.63
C LEU A 326 21.10 -20.87 26.84
N ALA A 327 21.80 -21.24 25.76
CA ALA A 327 23.20 -21.67 25.83
C ALA A 327 24.16 -20.59 26.37
N LEU A 328 23.83 -19.31 26.20
CA LEU A 328 24.54 -18.17 26.79
C LEU A 328 24.02 -17.76 28.18
N GLY A 329 23.06 -18.49 28.74
CA GLY A 329 22.43 -18.16 30.02
C GLY A 329 21.59 -16.88 29.97
N VAL A 330 21.03 -16.56 28.80
CA VAL A 330 20.17 -15.40 28.56
C VAL A 330 18.76 -15.87 28.23
N GLY A 331 17.76 -15.25 28.86
CA GLY A 331 16.35 -15.61 28.65
C GLY A 331 15.81 -16.58 29.69
N ASP A 332 14.51 -16.82 29.62
CA ASP A 332 13.77 -17.74 30.47
C ASP A 332 13.43 -18.99 29.66
N GLU A 333 13.61 -20.19 30.23
CA GLU A 333 13.45 -21.46 29.51
C GLU A 333 12.04 -21.64 28.92
N ASP A 334 11.01 -21.32 29.71
CA ASP A 334 9.61 -21.46 29.28
C ASP A 334 9.28 -20.44 28.18
N GLN A 335 9.74 -19.19 28.33
CA GLN A 335 9.54 -18.16 27.31
C GLN A 335 10.25 -18.52 25.99
N GLU A 336 11.51 -18.94 26.03
CA GLU A 336 12.27 -19.27 24.81
C GLU A 336 11.70 -20.52 24.11
N ALA A 337 11.28 -21.55 24.86
CA ALA A 337 10.60 -22.71 24.30
C ALA A 337 9.26 -22.34 23.64
N ALA A 338 8.48 -21.46 24.27
CA ALA A 338 7.22 -20.96 23.71
C ALA A 338 7.43 -20.15 22.42
N VAL A 339 8.49 -19.33 22.37
CA VAL A 339 8.89 -18.59 21.16
C VAL A 339 9.31 -19.55 20.06
N GLU A 340 10.23 -20.48 20.35
CA GLU A 340 10.77 -21.43 19.38
C GLU A 340 9.68 -22.27 18.71
N SER A 341 8.72 -22.76 19.50
CA SER A 341 7.62 -23.59 18.99
C SER A 341 6.72 -22.89 17.96
N GLN A 342 6.69 -21.55 17.97
CA GLN A 342 5.85 -20.74 17.10
C GLN A 342 6.58 -20.28 15.83
N LEU A 343 7.91 -20.19 15.84
CA LEU A 343 8.69 -19.69 14.69
C LEU A 343 8.40 -20.42 13.36
N PRO A 344 8.12 -21.75 13.33
CA PRO A 344 7.71 -22.44 12.11
C PRO A 344 6.41 -21.94 11.47
N HIS A 345 5.60 -21.12 12.17
CA HIS A 345 4.41 -20.47 11.61
C HIS A 345 4.74 -19.25 10.73
N CYS A 346 5.98 -18.75 10.78
CA CYS A 346 6.48 -17.80 9.79
C CYS A 346 6.63 -18.48 8.42
N LEU A 347 6.61 -17.67 7.37
CA LEU A 347 6.76 -18.13 5.99
C LEU A 347 7.94 -17.43 5.32
N ARG A 348 8.78 -18.23 4.68
CA ARG A 348 9.90 -17.82 3.83
C ARG A 348 9.59 -18.15 2.38
N LEU A 349 9.88 -17.18 1.51
CA LEU A 349 9.89 -17.33 0.06
C LEU A 349 11.33 -17.16 -0.41
N TRP A 350 11.92 -18.16 -1.06
CA TRP A 350 13.21 -18.01 -1.71
C TRP A 350 13.04 -17.60 -3.18
N HIS A 351 14.15 -17.18 -3.80
CA HIS A 351 14.12 -16.67 -5.17
C HIS A 351 13.85 -17.78 -6.19
N ASP A 352 14.43 -18.94 -5.92
CA ASP A 352 14.57 -20.09 -6.80
C ASP A 352 13.41 -21.09 -6.71
N ASP A 353 12.51 -20.95 -5.73
CA ASP A 353 11.34 -21.85 -5.62
C ASP A 353 10.23 -21.46 -6.62
N ASN A 354 10.02 -20.15 -6.84
CA ASN A 354 8.84 -19.65 -7.59
C ASN A 354 9.17 -18.70 -8.74
N ASN A 355 10.45 -18.52 -9.08
CA ASN A 355 10.90 -17.48 -10.01
C ASN A 355 10.43 -16.07 -9.62
N THR A 356 10.47 -15.77 -8.32
CA THR A 356 10.15 -14.45 -7.73
C THR A 356 11.39 -13.83 -7.08
N GLY A 357 11.26 -12.67 -6.44
CA GLY A 357 12.23 -12.27 -5.41
C GLY A 357 11.98 -13.09 -4.14
N GLY A 358 12.87 -12.94 -3.16
CA GLY A 358 12.65 -13.55 -1.85
C GLY A 358 11.86 -12.63 -0.91
N PHE A 359 11.23 -13.23 0.10
CA PHE A 359 10.39 -12.51 1.05
C PHE A 359 10.24 -13.29 2.36
N PHE A 360 9.91 -12.57 3.43
CA PHE A 360 9.57 -13.16 4.73
C PHE A 360 8.26 -12.56 5.24
N VAL A 361 7.39 -13.41 5.79
CA VAL A 361 6.09 -13.00 6.35
C VAL A 361 5.82 -13.74 7.65
N ALA A 362 5.39 -13.01 8.68
CA ALA A 362 4.86 -13.56 9.92
C ALA A 362 3.53 -12.87 10.25
N GLN A 363 2.51 -13.64 10.61
CA GLN A 363 1.23 -13.08 11.06
C GLN A 363 1.05 -13.32 12.55
N PHE A 364 0.89 -12.24 13.30
CA PHE A 364 0.50 -12.26 14.70
C PHE A 364 -1.01 -12.08 14.85
N ARG A 365 -1.58 -12.66 15.90
CA ARG A 365 -2.93 -12.38 16.38
C ARG A 365 -2.86 -11.88 17.82
N TYR A 366 -3.63 -10.86 18.14
CA TYR A 366 -3.82 -10.44 19.54
C TYR A 366 -4.70 -11.48 20.25
N THR A 367 -4.13 -12.19 21.22
CA THR A 367 -4.85 -13.15 22.07
C THR A 367 -5.64 -12.41 23.15
N SER A 368 -6.93 -12.71 23.28
CA SER A 368 -7.78 -12.14 24.33
C SER A 368 -8.75 -13.18 24.83
N ASP A 369 -9.01 -13.15 26.13
CA ASP A 369 -9.98 -14.00 26.81
C ASP A 369 -11.41 -13.41 26.76
N GLY A 370 -11.61 -12.31 26.01
CA GLY A 370 -12.91 -11.71 25.73
C GLY A 370 -13.32 -10.54 26.63
N GLU A 371 -12.60 -10.27 27.72
CA GLU A 371 -12.86 -9.11 28.59
C GLU A 371 -12.35 -7.78 27.98
N GLU A 372 -11.47 -7.86 27.00
CA GLU A 372 -10.73 -6.70 26.52
C GLU A 372 -11.24 -6.23 25.17
N THR A 373 -11.57 -4.94 25.07
CA THR A 373 -12.19 -4.37 23.88
C THR A 373 -11.33 -3.30 23.20
N VAL A 374 -10.20 -2.92 23.80
CA VAL A 374 -9.30 -1.87 23.29
C VAL A 374 -7.85 -2.34 23.23
N ALA A 375 -7.09 -1.78 22.29
CA ALA A 375 -5.68 -2.08 22.10
C ALA A 375 -4.85 -1.75 23.34
N ASN A 376 -3.71 -2.43 23.50
CA ASN A 376 -2.86 -2.32 24.68
C ASN A 376 -2.37 -0.87 24.93
N ALA A 377 -2.16 -0.09 23.86
CA ALA A 377 -1.76 1.31 23.96
C ALA A 377 -2.76 2.17 24.75
N TYR A 378 -4.02 1.76 24.86
CA TYR A 378 -5.08 2.50 25.57
C TYR A 378 -5.22 2.11 27.04
N ARG A 379 -4.58 1.01 27.48
CA ARG A 379 -4.59 0.54 28.86
C ARG A 379 -3.60 1.35 29.70
N SER A 380 -4.00 2.53 30.14
CA SER A 380 -3.12 3.42 30.91
C SER A 380 -2.96 2.94 32.36
N ARG A 381 -1.80 2.37 32.70
CA ARG A 381 -1.39 2.10 34.10
C ARG A 381 -1.26 3.37 34.97
N ARG A 382 -1.23 4.57 34.36
CA ARG A 382 -1.23 5.85 35.09
C ARG A 382 -2.65 6.34 35.37
N ALA A 383 -3.60 6.05 34.48
CA ALA A 383 -5.02 6.36 34.73
C ALA A 383 -5.53 5.61 35.98
N THR A 384 -5.07 4.37 36.17
CA THR A 384 -5.40 3.54 37.34
C THR A 384 -4.70 3.96 38.64
N ARG A 385 -3.84 5.01 38.62
CA ARG A 385 -3.17 5.55 39.82
C ARG A 385 -3.84 6.82 40.34
N HIS A 386 -4.85 7.33 39.64
CA HIS A 386 -5.60 8.48 40.10
C HIS A 386 -6.65 8.06 41.13
N ASP A 387 -6.97 8.97 42.04
CA ASP A 387 -8.07 8.81 42.98
C ASP A 387 -9.41 8.67 42.24
N SER A 388 -10.40 8.07 42.88
CA SER A 388 -11.68 7.72 42.24
C SER A 388 -12.52 8.91 41.76
N ASP A 389 -12.17 10.13 42.16
CA ASP A 389 -12.81 11.40 41.80
C ASP A 389 -12.06 12.14 40.67
N TRP A 390 -10.93 11.63 40.20
CA TRP A 390 -10.16 12.26 39.13
C TRP A 390 -10.89 12.17 37.78
N THR A 391 -10.92 13.30 37.07
CA THR A 391 -11.49 13.41 35.72
C THR A 391 -10.42 13.84 34.72
N PRO A 392 -10.36 13.23 33.51
CA PRO A 392 -9.44 13.64 32.48
C PRO A 392 -9.61 15.10 32.09
N THR A 393 -8.51 15.84 31.99
CA THR A 393 -8.56 17.18 31.38
C THR A 393 -8.73 17.04 29.87
N VAL A 394 -9.72 17.70 29.30
CA VAL A 394 -9.92 17.74 27.84
C VAL A 394 -9.07 18.87 27.24
N LYS A 395 -8.09 18.50 26.42
CA LYS A 395 -7.20 19.42 25.73
C LYS A 395 -7.75 19.78 24.36
N ALA A 396 -7.64 21.06 24.01
CA ALA A 396 -7.98 21.52 22.67
C ALA A 396 -6.90 21.10 21.66
N PRO A 397 -7.28 20.56 20.48
CA PRO A 397 -6.34 20.26 19.43
C PRO A 397 -5.71 21.54 18.84
N PRO A 398 -4.55 21.44 18.17
CA PRO A 398 -3.94 22.57 17.48
C PRO A 398 -4.89 23.19 16.44
N LYS A 399 -4.85 24.52 16.30
CA LYS A 399 -5.65 25.22 15.28
C LYS A 399 -5.28 24.73 13.86
N PRO A 400 -6.26 24.50 12.97
CA PRO A 400 -6.00 24.13 11.59
C PRO A 400 -5.19 25.20 10.85
N THR A 401 -4.39 24.75 9.87
CA THR A 401 -3.68 25.61 8.92
C THR A 401 -4.28 25.45 7.51
N SER A 402 -3.85 26.26 6.55
CA SER A 402 -4.26 26.12 5.14
C SER A 402 -3.92 24.75 4.52
N ASN A 403 -2.97 24.02 5.11
CA ASN A 403 -2.56 22.69 4.69
C ASN A 403 -3.24 21.56 5.44
N SER A 404 -4.04 21.86 6.46
CA SER A 404 -4.77 20.86 7.26
C SER A 404 -5.92 20.26 6.46
N VAL A 405 -6.20 18.99 6.73
CA VAL A 405 -7.45 18.35 6.32
C VAL A 405 -8.50 18.67 7.38
N VAL A 406 -9.60 19.29 6.98
CA VAL A 406 -10.72 19.66 7.85
C VAL A 406 -12.01 19.06 7.31
N ARG A 407 -13.05 18.98 8.14
CA ARG A 407 -14.39 18.62 7.67
C ARG A 407 -14.86 19.66 6.65
N ALA A 408 -15.46 19.21 5.55
CA ALA A 408 -16.03 20.13 4.57
C ALA A 408 -17.23 20.89 5.16
N GLU A 409 -17.34 22.17 4.85
CA GLU A 409 -18.48 22.98 5.26
C GLU A 409 -19.76 22.50 4.56
N ALA A 410 -20.89 22.49 5.28
CA ALA A 410 -22.15 22.01 4.75
C ALA A 410 -22.60 22.78 3.50
N GLU A 411 -22.35 24.09 3.44
CA GLU A 411 -22.66 24.91 2.26
C GLU A 411 -21.87 24.47 1.02
N VAL A 412 -20.59 24.15 1.19
CA VAL A 412 -19.74 23.63 0.10
C VAL A 412 -20.23 22.27 -0.39
N VAL A 413 -20.63 21.38 0.53
CA VAL A 413 -21.15 20.06 0.19
C VAL A 413 -22.46 20.18 -0.60
N HIS A 414 -23.45 20.90 -0.07
CA HIS A 414 -24.73 21.12 -0.77
C HIS A 414 -24.56 21.80 -2.14
N LEU A 415 -23.61 22.73 -2.26
CA LEU A 415 -23.29 23.34 -3.54
C LEU A 415 -22.79 22.29 -4.55
N VAL A 416 -21.87 21.42 -4.16
CA VAL A 416 -21.36 20.37 -5.05
C VAL A 416 -22.44 19.32 -5.38
N GLU A 417 -23.21 18.89 -4.40
CA GLU A 417 -24.32 17.95 -4.60
C GLU A 417 -25.36 18.51 -5.58
N SER A 418 -25.76 19.77 -5.43
CA SER A 418 -26.70 20.41 -6.36
C SER A 418 -26.11 20.63 -7.75
N MET A 419 -24.84 21.01 -7.85
CA MET A 419 -24.15 21.18 -9.13
C MET A 419 -24.12 19.88 -9.94
N TYR A 420 -23.88 18.72 -9.30
CA TYR A 420 -23.72 17.43 -10.00
C TYR A 420 -24.94 16.51 -9.89
N GLY A 421 -25.94 16.86 -9.08
CA GLY A 421 -27.09 15.99 -8.81
C GLY A 421 -26.62 14.64 -8.25
N VAL A 422 -25.83 14.67 -7.17
CA VAL A 422 -25.23 13.48 -6.55
C VAL A 422 -25.49 13.48 -5.06
N ASP A 423 -25.78 12.31 -4.50
CA ASP A 423 -25.90 12.10 -3.05
C ASP A 423 -24.54 11.70 -2.46
N LEU A 424 -23.97 12.57 -1.64
CA LEU A 424 -22.73 12.31 -0.91
C LEU A 424 -22.96 12.05 0.59
N SER A 425 -24.22 11.97 1.03
CA SER A 425 -24.59 11.86 2.44
C SER A 425 -24.09 10.57 3.10
N ALA A 426 -23.94 9.49 2.33
CA ALA A 426 -23.40 8.21 2.76
C ALA A 426 -21.86 8.20 2.90
N SER A 427 -21.18 9.35 2.72
CA SER A 427 -19.73 9.49 2.82
C SER A 427 -19.32 10.51 3.89
N SER A 428 -18.04 10.48 4.28
CA SER A 428 -17.41 11.58 5.01
C SER A 428 -16.70 12.52 4.03
N LEU A 429 -16.93 13.83 4.19
CA LEU A 429 -16.46 14.86 3.28
C LEU A 429 -15.38 15.73 3.93
N TRP A 430 -14.26 15.86 3.22
CA TRP A 430 -13.05 16.51 3.74
C TRP A 430 -12.58 17.61 2.80
N GLN A 431 -12.17 18.74 3.36
CA GLN A 431 -11.61 19.84 2.61
C GLN A 431 -10.12 20.03 2.94
N ARG A 432 -9.31 20.21 1.90
CA ARG A 432 -7.92 20.66 2.02
C ARG A 432 -7.61 21.68 0.94
N GLY A 433 -7.52 22.95 1.34
CA GLY A 433 -7.38 24.07 0.41
C GLY A 433 -8.53 24.10 -0.60
N LYS A 434 -8.21 23.95 -1.89
CA LYS A 434 -9.17 23.99 -3.03
C LYS A 434 -9.65 22.61 -3.47
N ARG A 435 -9.61 21.61 -2.59
CA ARG A 435 -9.99 20.23 -2.90
C ARG A 435 -11.05 19.78 -1.90
N LEU A 436 -12.11 19.17 -2.44
CA LEU A 436 -13.13 18.46 -1.69
C LEU A 436 -12.90 16.97 -1.95
N ASN A 437 -12.67 16.24 -0.87
CA ASN A 437 -12.37 14.83 -0.90
C ASN A 437 -13.51 14.03 -0.29
N VAL A 438 -13.71 12.82 -0.81
CA VAL A 438 -14.72 11.88 -0.36
C VAL A 438 -14.04 10.65 0.23
N ALA A 439 -14.53 10.19 1.38
CA ALA A 439 -14.03 8.99 2.05
C ALA A 439 -15.19 8.22 2.71
N PRO A 440 -15.02 6.94 3.09
CA PRO A 440 -16.03 6.20 3.84
C PRO A 440 -16.44 6.90 5.16
N PRO A 441 -17.67 6.69 5.67
CA PRO A 441 -18.12 7.23 6.95
C PRO A 441 -17.19 6.94 8.13
N MET A 442 -16.54 5.77 8.11
CA MET A 442 -15.59 5.32 9.12
C MET A 442 -14.46 6.32 9.39
N VAL A 443 -14.02 7.10 8.39
CA VAL A 443 -12.99 8.14 8.59
C VAL A 443 -13.51 9.21 9.55
N TYR A 444 -14.78 9.60 9.47
CA TYR A 444 -15.39 10.52 10.43
C TYR A 444 -15.62 9.82 11.77
N GLU A 445 -16.23 8.64 11.75
CA GLU A 445 -16.73 7.96 12.94
C GLU A 445 -15.64 7.41 13.86
N ARG A 446 -14.54 6.85 13.31
CA ARG A 446 -13.45 6.25 14.09
C ARG A 446 -12.21 7.13 14.21
N LEU A 447 -11.93 8.01 13.23
CA LEU A 447 -10.66 8.74 13.18
C LEU A 447 -10.74 10.21 13.58
N PHE A 448 -11.94 10.82 13.54
CA PHE A 448 -12.09 12.26 13.70
C PHE A 448 -13.06 12.66 14.82
N LYS A 449 -14.28 12.14 14.80
CA LYS A 449 -15.34 12.51 15.74
C LYS A 449 -14.97 12.20 17.20
N PRO A 450 -14.48 10.99 17.55
CA PRO A 450 -14.31 10.64 18.96
C PRO A 450 -13.04 11.28 19.57
N PRO A 451 -13.01 11.48 20.90
CA PRO A 451 -11.82 11.97 21.59
C PRO A 451 -10.69 10.95 21.55
N SER A 452 -9.45 11.44 21.66
CA SER A 452 -8.25 10.61 21.65
C SER A 452 -7.49 10.70 22.99
N PRO A 453 -7.27 9.59 23.71
CA PRO A 453 -6.57 9.64 24.99
C PRO A 453 -5.08 9.89 24.82
N THR A 454 -4.52 10.66 25.74
CA THR A 454 -3.09 10.93 25.85
C THR A 454 -2.37 9.87 26.68
N ASN A 455 -1.04 9.84 26.61
CA ASN A 455 -0.21 8.97 27.45
C ASN A 455 -0.31 9.29 28.95
N LYS A 456 -0.88 10.44 29.34
CA LYS A 456 -1.01 10.88 30.74
C LYS A 456 -2.38 10.63 31.35
N GLY A 457 -3.33 10.06 30.59
CA GLY A 457 -4.72 9.88 31.02
C GLY A 457 -5.64 11.03 30.60
N ASP A 458 -5.12 12.23 30.32
CA ASP A 458 -5.89 13.33 29.70
C ASP A 458 -6.40 12.93 28.32
N GLU A 459 -7.32 13.71 27.75
CA GLU A 459 -7.88 13.47 26.41
C GLU A 459 -7.64 14.67 25.49
N TRP A 460 -7.42 14.40 24.21
CA TRP A 460 -7.67 15.38 23.16
C TRP A 460 -9.15 15.34 22.81
N GLY A 461 -9.78 16.51 22.75
CA GLY A 461 -11.17 16.60 22.32
C GLY A 461 -11.39 15.96 20.94
N GLY A 462 -12.63 15.52 20.71
CA GLY A 462 -13.06 15.02 19.41
C GLY A 462 -13.10 16.09 18.31
N ASP A 463 -13.68 15.72 17.17
CA ASP A 463 -13.70 16.54 15.95
C ASP A 463 -12.29 16.98 15.50
N SER A 464 -11.32 16.07 15.60
CA SER A 464 -9.95 16.29 15.18
C SER A 464 -9.24 14.97 14.84
N PHE A 465 -8.33 15.01 13.87
CA PHE A 465 -7.38 13.91 13.66
C PHE A 465 -6.23 13.89 14.66
N HIS A 466 -6.07 14.93 15.49
CA HIS A 466 -4.99 15.01 16.46
C HIS A 466 -5.07 13.87 17.50
N PRO A 467 -3.95 13.21 17.85
CA PRO A 467 -2.55 13.57 17.63
C PRO A 467 -1.97 13.16 16.27
N VAL A 468 -2.73 12.49 15.42
CA VAL A 468 -2.25 12.01 14.13
C VAL A 468 -2.30 13.14 13.09
N ARG A 469 -1.13 13.48 12.57
CA ARG A 469 -0.96 14.35 11.39
C ARG A 469 -1.46 13.66 10.11
N VAL A 470 -2.71 13.91 9.76
CA VAL A 470 -3.29 13.52 8.47
C VAL A 470 -2.90 14.54 7.40
N VAL A 471 -2.35 14.04 6.28
CA VAL A 471 -1.93 14.82 5.11
C VAL A 471 -2.99 14.77 4.01
N HIS A 472 -3.69 13.63 3.89
CA HIS A 472 -4.82 13.44 3.00
C HIS A 472 -5.85 12.49 3.62
N ALA A 473 -7.14 12.77 3.44
CA ALA A 473 -8.23 11.84 3.71
C ALA A 473 -9.01 11.63 2.41
N GLY A 474 -9.06 10.38 1.95
CA GLY A 474 -9.86 9.92 0.82
C GLY A 474 -9.46 10.42 -0.56
N LEU A 475 -10.41 10.29 -1.49
CA LEU A 475 -10.27 10.60 -2.92
C LEU A 475 -10.55 12.10 -3.14
N PRO A 476 -9.61 12.88 -3.72
CA PRO A 476 -9.89 14.26 -4.11
C PRO A 476 -10.84 14.32 -5.31
N ALA A 477 -12.15 14.24 -5.05
CA ALA A 477 -13.17 14.11 -6.07
C ALA A 477 -13.46 15.42 -6.82
N PHE A 478 -13.38 16.56 -6.13
CA PHE A 478 -13.68 17.87 -6.73
C PHE A 478 -12.60 18.90 -6.41
N THR A 479 -12.45 19.90 -7.29
CA THR A 479 -11.53 21.01 -7.07
C THR A 479 -12.14 22.36 -7.41
N LEU A 480 -11.88 23.35 -6.56
CA LEU A 480 -12.32 24.73 -6.74
C LEU A 480 -11.36 25.49 -7.67
N LYS A 481 -11.86 25.98 -8.80
CA LYS A 481 -11.11 26.81 -9.75
C LYS A 481 -11.95 28.00 -10.18
N LYS A 482 -11.40 29.22 -10.05
CA LYS A 482 -12.08 30.49 -10.40
C LYS A 482 -13.52 30.56 -9.84
N ASN A 483 -13.69 30.19 -8.56
CA ASN A 483 -14.97 30.19 -7.83
C ASN A 483 -16.02 29.18 -8.32
N SER A 484 -15.65 28.18 -9.14
CA SER A 484 -16.53 27.07 -9.52
C SER A 484 -15.89 25.72 -9.18
N TRP A 485 -16.69 24.79 -8.68
CA TRP A 485 -16.28 23.43 -8.39
C TRP A 485 -16.35 22.56 -9.64
N ARG A 486 -15.24 21.90 -9.96
CA ARG A 486 -15.19 20.91 -11.04
C ARG A 486 -14.85 19.53 -10.51
N SER A 487 -15.50 18.50 -11.06
CA SER A 487 -15.09 17.11 -10.83
C SER A 487 -13.67 16.90 -11.34
N ARG A 488 -12.96 15.97 -10.70
CA ARG A 488 -11.70 15.45 -11.20
C ARG A 488 -11.95 14.14 -11.92
N GLN A 489 -11.06 13.77 -12.83
CA GLN A 489 -11.19 12.54 -13.62
C GLN A 489 -11.27 11.31 -12.72
N GLU A 490 -10.51 11.28 -11.63
CA GLU A 490 -10.53 10.17 -10.68
C GLU A 490 -11.91 9.97 -10.02
N ALA A 491 -12.72 11.03 -9.92
CA ALA A 491 -14.10 10.95 -9.40
C ALA A 491 -15.06 10.32 -10.40
N LEU A 492 -14.79 10.46 -11.70
CA LEU A 492 -15.65 9.92 -12.76
C LEU A 492 -15.68 8.39 -12.72
N TYR A 493 -14.59 7.75 -12.29
CA TYR A 493 -14.52 6.30 -12.12
C TYR A 493 -15.46 5.77 -11.04
N VAL A 494 -15.81 6.60 -10.05
CA VAL A 494 -16.63 6.20 -8.89
C VAL A 494 -18.06 6.73 -9.02
N TYR A 495 -18.21 8.02 -9.32
CA TYR A 495 -19.50 8.73 -9.30
C TYR A 495 -19.99 9.12 -10.69
N GLY A 496 -19.22 8.88 -11.75
CA GLY A 496 -19.53 9.39 -13.10
C GLY A 496 -20.91 8.99 -13.60
N ASN A 497 -21.39 7.79 -13.24
CA ASN A 497 -22.71 7.29 -13.60
C ASN A 497 -23.84 7.76 -12.67
N GLN A 498 -23.49 8.31 -11.51
CA GLN A 498 -24.45 8.80 -10.51
C GLN A 498 -24.77 10.29 -10.67
N PHE A 499 -24.00 11.03 -11.48
CA PHE A 499 -24.29 12.44 -11.73
C PHE A 499 -25.57 12.61 -12.56
N GLU A 500 -26.49 13.43 -12.05
CA GLU A 500 -27.78 13.75 -12.68
C GLU A 500 -27.83 15.19 -13.22
N SER A 501 -26.99 16.09 -12.68
CA SER A 501 -26.87 17.49 -13.10
C SER A 501 -25.47 17.80 -13.65
N ASN A 502 -25.36 18.91 -14.39
CA ASN A 502 -24.11 19.33 -15.05
C ASN A 502 -23.51 18.23 -15.95
N VAL A 503 -24.39 17.43 -16.54
CA VAL A 503 -24.10 16.35 -17.48
C VAL A 503 -25.16 16.36 -18.60
N ALA A 504 -24.74 16.09 -19.83
CA ALA A 504 -25.66 15.87 -20.95
C ALA A 504 -25.30 14.59 -21.70
N THR A 505 -26.30 13.98 -22.33
CA THR A 505 -26.10 12.79 -23.17
C THR A 505 -25.81 13.20 -24.60
N VAL A 506 -24.79 12.61 -25.22
CA VAL A 506 -24.46 12.76 -26.64
C VAL A 506 -24.44 11.39 -27.32
N THR A 507 -24.66 11.39 -28.63
CA THR A 507 -24.61 10.14 -29.40
C THR A 507 -23.18 9.57 -29.44
N PRO A 508 -23.02 8.25 -29.67
CA PRO A 508 -21.70 7.64 -29.83
C PRO A 508 -20.86 8.30 -30.93
N GLU A 509 -21.50 8.76 -32.02
CA GLU A 509 -20.83 9.43 -33.14
C GLU A 509 -20.20 10.76 -32.71
N VAL A 510 -20.96 11.59 -31.98
CA VAL A 510 -20.47 12.85 -31.41
C VAL A 510 -19.32 12.58 -30.44
N PHE A 511 -19.47 11.57 -29.58
CA PHE A 511 -18.42 11.16 -28.63
C PHE A 511 -17.13 10.77 -29.34
N VAL A 512 -17.22 9.94 -30.39
CA VAL A 512 -16.09 9.53 -31.23
C VAL A 512 -15.43 10.73 -31.91
N ARG A 513 -16.22 11.67 -32.45
CA ARG A 513 -15.67 12.89 -33.08
C ARG A 513 -14.87 13.73 -32.08
N LEU A 514 -15.39 13.93 -30.87
CA LEU A 514 -14.66 14.64 -29.81
C LEU A 514 -13.33 13.93 -29.49
N LEU A 515 -13.32 12.60 -29.38
CA LEU A 515 -12.11 11.80 -29.16
C LEU A 515 -11.11 11.86 -30.33
N ARG A 516 -11.59 12.11 -31.56
CA ARG A 516 -10.77 12.39 -32.76
C ARG A 516 -10.29 13.84 -32.85
N GLY A 517 -10.48 14.63 -31.79
CA GLY A 517 -9.99 16.01 -31.72
C GLY A 517 -10.94 17.04 -32.35
N TRP A 518 -12.18 16.67 -32.69
CA TRP A 518 -13.19 17.66 -33.05
C TRP A 518 -13.44 18.58 -31.85
N ALA A 519 -13.03 19.84 -31.99
CA ALA A 519 -13.26 20.88 -31.00
C ALA A 519 -14.15 21.95 -31.64
N PRO A 520 -15.46 21.72 -31.77
CA PRO A 520 -16.37 22.64 -32.49
C PRO A 520 -16.53 23.97 -31.77
N LEU A 521 -17.00 24.99 -32.51
CA LEU A 521 -17.57 26.18 -31.87
C LEU A 521 -18.83 25.77 -31.07
N LEU A 522 -19.18 26.54 -30.04
CA LEU A 522 -20.36 26.21 -29.21
C LEU A 522 -21.65 26.11 -30.04
N GLU A 523 -21.85 27.04 -30.99
CA GLU A 523 -23.01 27.05 -31.90
C GLU A 523 -23.07 25.78 -32.76
N GLU A 524 -21.95 25.40 -33.39
CA GLU A 524 -21.82 24.17 -34.18
C GLU A 524 -22.13 22.92 -33.34
N PHE A 525 -21.66 22.88 -32.09
CA PHE A 525 -21.95 21.77 -31.19
C PHE A 525 -23.44 21.69 -30.83
N THR A 526 -24.06 22.84 -30.54
CA THR A 526 -25.49 22.92 -30.22
C THR A 526 -26.35 22.52 -31.42
N ASP A 527 -26.01 22.98 -32.62
CA ASP A 527 -26.72 22.62 -33.86
C ASP A 527 -26.72 21.10 -34.10
N GLU A 528 -25.58 20.45 -33.83
CA GLU A 528 -25.41 19.02 -34.06
C GLU A 528 -26.03 18.15 -32.96
N THR A 529 -25.92 18.58 -31.70
CA THR A 529 -26.35 17.77 -30.54
C THR A 529 -27.74 18.11 -30.03
N HIS A 530 -28.30 19.25 -30.45
CA HIS A 530 -29.52 19.86 -29.91
C HIS A 530 -29.44 20.14 -28.39
N LEU A 531 -28.21 20.30 -27.87
CA LEU A 531 -27.97 20.68 -26.48
C LEU A 531 -27.87 22.20 -26.37
N ASP A 532 -29.00 22.82 -26.04
CA ASP A 532 -29.10 24.26 -25.81
C ASP A 532 -28.67 24.66 -24.39
N ASN A 533 -28.25 25.92 -24.23
CA ASN A 533 -27.99 26.55 -22.93
C ASN A 533 -26.93 25.85 -22.06
N LEU A 534 -25.89 25.28 -22.68
CA LEU A 534 -24.76 24.69 -21.94
C LEU A 534 -24.06 25.76 -21.07
N PRO A 535 -23.75 25.45 -19.79
CA PRO A 535 -23.09 26.40 -18.89
C PRO A 535 -21.63 26.62 -19.31
N ALA A 536 -21.13 27.85 -19.19
CA ALA A 536 -19.72 28.13 -19.41
C ALA A 536 -18.84 27.48 -18.31
N GLY A 537 -17.78 26.77 -18.71
CA GLY A 537 -16.83 26.15 -17.79
C GLY A 537 -16.75 24.63 -17.91
N ALA A 538 -16.48 23.96 -16.79
CA ALA A 538 -16.35 22.50 -16.76
C ALA A 538 -17.73 21.83 -16.80
N PHE A 539 -17.93 20.94 -17.77
CA PHE A 539 -19.17 20.22 -18.00
C PHE A 539 -18.88 18.75 -18.25
N LEU A 540 -19.90 17.89 -18.12
CA LEU A 540 -19.79 16.46 -18.37
C LEU A 540 -20.61 16.05 -19.59
N LEU A 541 -20.03 15.21 -20.44
CA LEU A 541 -20.75 14.55 -21.52
C LEU A 541 -20.79 13.06 -21.24
N ARG A 542 -21.92 12.45 -21.53
CA ARG A 542 -22.19 11.03 -21.31
C ARG A 542 -22.60 10.39 -22.62
N SER A 543 -22.12 9.18 -22.88
CA SER A 543 -22.56 8.40 -24.03
C SER A 543 -22.74 6.92 -23.66
N SER A 544 -23.63 6.24 -24.38
CA SER A 544 -23.83 4.80 -24.26
C SER A 544 -22.94 4.10 -25.28
N LEU A 545 -21.89 3.43 -24.80
CA LEU A 545 -20.89 2.74 -25.62
C LEU A 545 -21.06 1.22 -25.47
N PRO A 546 -20.39 0.39 -26.31
CA PRO A 546 -20.57 -1.07 -26.29
C PRO A 546 -20.32 -1.74 -24.93
N TRP A 547 -19.51 -1.13 -24.05
CA TRP A 547 -19.21 -1.61 -22.71
C TRP A 547 -20.02 -0.93 -21.59
N GLY A 548 -20.99 -0.08 -21.94
CA GLY A 548 -21.84 0.64 -21.01
C GLY A 548 -21.71 2.16 -21.10
N THR A 549 -22.17 2.83 -20.05
CA THR A 549 -22.18 4.29 -19.95
C THR A 549 -20.79 4.83 -19.65
N GLU A 550 -20.32 5.75 -20.49
CA GLU A 550 -19.05 6.44 -20.32
C GLU A 550 -19.30 7.94 -20.11
N THR A 551 -18.68 8.53 -19.08
CA THR A 551 -18.81 9.95 -18.76
C THR A 551 -17.45 10.62 -18.83
N ILE A 552 -17.32 11.66 -19.65
CA ILE A 552 -16.09 12.42 -19.85
C ILE A 552 -16.28 13.89 -19.46
N SER A 553 -15.18 14.53 -19.06
CA SER A 553 -15.20 15.97 -18.80
C SER A 553 -14.81 16.76 -20.06
N VAL A 554 -15.52 17.87 -20.28
CA VAL A 554 -15.24 18.87 -21.32
C VAL A 554 -15.22 20.27 -20.73
N TRP A 555 -14.57 21.19 -21.45
CA TRP A 555 -14.64 22.62 -21.22
C TRP A 555 -15.56 23.26 -22.24
N VAL A 556 -16.60 23.94 -21.76
CA VAL A 556 -17.54 24.74 -22.54
C VAL A 556 -17.06 26.19 -22.52
N GLY A 557 -16.49 26.65 -23.62
CA GLY A 557 -16.12 28.06 -23.84
C GLY A 557 -16.62 28.53 -25.20
N ALA A 558 -15.80 29.30 -25.92
CA ALA A 558 -16.05 29.57 -27.34
C ALA A 558 -16.07 28.28 -28.18
N ARG A 559 -15.37 27.26 -27.70
CA ARG A 559 -15.31 25.91 -28.27
C ARG A 559 -15.58 24.88 -27.19
N ILE A 560 -16.06 23.71 -27.58
CA ILE A 560 -16.09 22.52 -26.74
C ILE A 560 -14.72 21.83 -26.83
N THR A 561 -14.02 21.65 -25.71
CA THR A 561 -12.72 20.96 -25.68
C THR A 561 -12.67 19.86 -24.64
N LEU A 562 -12.08 18.71 -24.99
CA LEU A 562 -11.90 17.61 -24.06
C LEU A 562 -11.01 18.00 -22.87
N MET A 563 -11.40 17.58 -21.67
CA MET A 563 -10.67 17.80 -20.41
C MET A 563 -10.12 16.52 -19.77
N ILE A 564 -10.25 15.38 -20.44
CA ILE A 564 -9.66 14.10 -20.02
C ILE A 564 -8.21 13.99 -20.50
N ASP A 565 -7.37 13.28 -19.75
CA ASP A 565 -5.96 13.12 -20.10
C ASP A 565 -5.75 12.26 -21.37
N VAL A 566 -4.58 12.41 -22.02
CA VAL A 566 -4.26 11.75 -23.30
C VAL A 566 -4.19 10.22 -23.17
N ASN A 567 -3.77 9.69 -22.02
CA ASN A 567 -3.72 8.24 -21.82
C ASN A 567 -5.13 7.67 -21.72
N GLU A 568 -6.05 8.34 -21.02
CA GLU A 568 -7.46 7.93 -20.98
C GLU A 568 -8.13 8.06 -22.35
N GLN A 569 -7.84 9.14 -23.11
CA GLN A 569 -8.29 9.26 -24.50
C GLN A 569 -7.81 8.07 -25.34
N ASN A 570 -6.53 7.69 -25.22
CA ASN A 570 -5.97 6.56 -25.94
C ASN A 570 -6.65 5.23 -25.56
N ILE A 571 -6.96 5.00 -24.29
CA ILE A 571 -7.73 3.80 -23.88
C ILE A 571 -9.12 3.80 -24.51
N LEU A 572 -9.87 4.90 -24.41
CA LEU A 572 -11.21 4.99 -25.00
C LEU A 572 -11.19 4.83 -26.52
N ARG A 573 -10.20 5.44 -27.19
CA ARG A 573 -9.97 5.30 -28.63
C ARG A 573 -9.71 3.85 -29.01
N TYR A 574 -8.82 3.17 -28.29
CA TYR A 574 -8.53 1.77 -28.53
C TYR A 574 -9.75 0.87 -28.32
N LYS A 575 -10.58 1.13 -27.30
CA LYS A 575 -11.83 0.39 -27.07
C LYS A 575 -12.87 0.60 -28.19
N LEU A 576 -12.74 1.67 -28.98
CA LEU A 576 -13.59 2.01 -30.14
C LEU A 576 -12.94 1.64 -31.48
N ASP A 577 -11.87 0.85 -31.47
CA ASP A 577 -11.09 0.48 -32.66
C ASP A 577 -10.57 1.70 -33.46
N LEU A 578 -10.28 2.80 -32.75
CA LEU A 578 -9.67 3.99 -33.32
C LEU A 578 -8.15 3.91 -33.21
N PRO A 579 -7.39 4.50 -34.15
CA PRO A 579 -5.93 4.60 -34.02
C PRO A 579 -5.56 5.36 -32.76
N TRP A 580 -4.31 5.21 -32.31
CA TRP A 580 -3.85 6.03 -31.21
C TRP A 580 -3.80 7.50 -31.61
N ARG A 581 -3.83 8.41 -30.64
CA ARG A 581 -3.93 9.85 -30.94
C ARG A 581 -2.75 10.38 -31.75
N ASP A 582 -1.54 9.97 -31.40
CA ASP A 582 -0.28 10.27 -32.09
C ASP A 582 -0.12 9.59 -33.47
N GLU A 583 -1.01 8.66 -33.83
CA GLU A 583 -1.05 8.05 -35.16
C GLU A 583 -2.07 8.72 -36.09
N GLU A 584 -2.97 9.55 -35.53
CA GLU A 584 -3.99 10.31 -36.27
C GLU A 584 -3.65 11.80 -36.42
N GLU A 585 -2.86 12.35 -35.48
CA GLU A 585 -2.21 13.67 -35.59
C GLU A 585 -1.02 13.64 -36.56
#